data_AF-A0A3L7UJP1-F1
#
_entry.id   AF-A0A3L7UJP1-F1
#
_cell.length_a   1.000
_cell.length_b   1.000
_cell.length_c   1.000
_cell.angle_alpha   90.00
_cell.angle_beta   90.00
_cell.angle_gamma   90.00
#
_symmetry.space_group_name_H-M   'P 1'
#
loop_
_entity.id
_entity.type
_entity.pdbx_description
1 polymer ?
#
loop_
_entity_poly.entity_id
_entity_poly.type
_entity_poly.pdbx_seq_one_letter_code
_entity_poly.pdbx_strand_id
1 'polypeptide(L)'
;MGKITQLVYGVVSPTNITTNLMTASITSGAASHAADLLTDLKSGYLLGGNPRKQTISQFFGVIAGTLVSVPAYLFVVQRDPGKLGSASLPAPAAKVWAGVAELLAKGIDALPPGAKQAIVIGAVLGIVLTLLEECAPPKWRMWIPSPTGLGIAGVIPAFNSIAMFVGAFIGWLVARAWPKVAEASIVPISSGLIAGESLVGVGIILTFEILIILGLWT
;
A
#
# COMPACT_ATOMS: atom_id res chain seq x y z
N MET A 1 4.23 10.13 -5.21
CA MET A 1 4.87 10.48 -6.49
C MET A 1 4.06 10.03 -7.71
N GLY A 2 3.64 8.76 -7.81
CA GLY A 2 2.88 8.27 -8.99
C GLY A 2 1.66 9.11 -9.41
N LYS A 3 0.77 9.48 -8.47
CA LYS A 3 -0.41 10.30 -8.77
C LYS A 3 -0.09 11.70 -9.32
N ILE A 4 1.07 12.27 -8.96
CA ILE A 4 1.53 13.56 -9.51
C ILE A 4 1.93 13.38 -10.97
N THR A 5 2.66 12.28 -11.28
CA THR A 5 2.96 11.91 -12.67
C THR A 5 1.70 11.62 -13.47
N GLN A 6 0.69 10.95 -12.88
CA GLN A 6 -0.61 10.76 -13.52
C GLN A 6 -1.23 12.11 -13.92
N LEU A 7 -1.15 13.13 -13.06
CA LEU A 7 -1.67 14.47 -13.35
C LEU A 7 -0.92 15.12 -14.52
N VAL A 8 0.41 15.05 -14.54
CA VAL A 8 1.23 15.57 -15.65
C VAL A 8 0.89 14.89 -16.97
N TYR A 9 0.83 13.55 -17.01
CA TYR A 9 0.50 12.81 -18.22
C TYR A 9 -0.98 12.87 -18.59
N GLY A 10 -1.86 13.19 -17.65
CA GLY A 10 -3.25 13.53 -17.94
C GLY A 10 -3.38 14.80 -18.78
N VAL A 11 -2.44 15.75 -18.65
CA VAL A 11 -2.35 16.96 -19.47
C VAL A 11 -1.57 16.72 -20.77
N VAL A 12 -0.45 15.99 -20.71
CA VAL A 12 0.44 15.77 -21.86
C VAL A 12 -0.11 14.75 -22.86
N SER A 13 -0.79 13.69 -22.39
CA SER A 13 -1.40 12.66 -23.22
C SER A 13 -2.85 12.40 -22.77
N PRO A 14 -3.76 13.36 -23.03
CA PRO A 14 -5.15 13.24 -22.61
C PRO A 14 -5.80 12.01 -23.28
N THR A 15 -6.75 11.38 -22.58
CA THR A 15 -7.49 10.18 -23.02
C THR A 15 -6.71 8.85 -23.02
N ASN A 16 -5.37 8.85 -22.93
CA ASN A 16 -4.59 7.61 -22.93
C ASN A 16 -4.32 7.08 -21.51
N ILE A 17 -5.25 6.26 -21.01
CA ILE A 17 -5.16 5.62 -19.68
C ILE A 17 -3.89 4.78 -19.53
N THR A 18 -3.51 4.03 -20.58
CA THR A 18 -2.34 3.13 -20.54
C THR A 18 -1.05 3.93 -20.38
N THR A 19 -0.84 4.97 -21.18
CA THR A 19 0.35 5.84 -21.07
C THR A 19 0.39 6.52 -19.71
N ASN A 20 -0.75 7.00 -19.21
CA ASN A 20 -0.85 7.60 -17.88
C ASN A 20 -0.43 6.63 -16.77
N LEU A 21 -0.97 5.41 -16.79
CA LEU A 21 -0.72 4.40 -15.76
C LEU A 21 0.72 3.85 -15.83
N MET A 22 1.24 3.59 -17.03
CA MET A 22 2.60 3.08 -17.23
C MET A 22 3.66 4.08 -16.76
N THR A 23 3.54 5.35 -17.16
CA THR A 23 4.49 6.40 -16.77
C THR A 23 4.46 6.66 -15.26
N ALA A 24 3.26 6.70 -14.67
CA ALA A 24 3.11 6.85 -13.23
C ALA A 24 3.67 5.66 -12.44
N SER A 25 3.53 4.44 -12.97
CA SER A 25 4.09 3.23 -12.35
C SER A 25 5.61 3.27 -12.33
N ILE A 26 6.24 3.68 -13.44
CA ILE A 26 7.70 3.82 -13.52
C ILE A 26 8.21 4.88 -12.54
N THR A 27 7.62 6.08 -12.55
CA THR A 27 8.07 7.16 -11.64
C THR A 27 7.85 6.78 -10.18
N SER A 28 6.71 6.17 -9.85
CA SER A 28 6.45 5.76 -8.48
C SER A 28 7.35 4.62 -8.03
N GLY A 29 7.59 3.63 -8.90
CA GLY A 29 8.52 2.55 -8.62
C GLY A 29 9.93 3.07 -8.35
N ALA A 30 10.46 3.94 -9.23
CA ALA A 30 11.77 4.55 -9.03
C ALA A 30 11.86 5.35 -7.73
N ALA A 31 10.84 6.18 -7.42
CA ALA A 31 10.82 6.98 -6.20
C ALA A 31 10.72 6.12 -4.93
N SER A 32 9.87 5.08 -4.93
CA SER A 32 9.73 4.15 -3.81
C SER A 32 11.02 3.38 -3.58
N HIS A 33 11.62 2.79 -4.62
CA HIS A 33 12.89 2.09 -4.49
C HIS A 33 14.02 3.00 -4.02
N ALA A 34 14.08 4.26 -4.46
CA ALA A 34 15.07 5.20 -3.97
C ALA A 34 14.89 5.49 -2.46
N ALA A 35 13.65 5.65 -1.99
CA ALA A 35 13.35 5.86 -0.57
C ALA A 35 13.72 4.64 0.29
N ASP A 36 13.40 3.44 -0.19
CA ASP A 36 13.73 2.19 0.50
C ASP A 36 15.26 2.00 0.56
N LEU A 37 15.98 2.22 -0.54
CA LEU A 37 17.43 2.13 -0.61
C LEU A 37 18.11 3.11 0.35
N LEU A 38 17.61 4.34 0.49
CA LEU A 38 18.15 5.31 1.46
C LEU A 38 17.98 4.80 2.90
N THR A 39 16.85 4.19 3.21
CA THR A 39 16.55 3.63 4.53
C THR A 39 17.41 2.40 4.82
N ASP A 40 17.58 1.51 3.84
CA ASP A 40 18.43 0.33 3.90
C ASP A 40 19.90 0.71 4.08
N LEU A 41 20.43 1.65 3.31
CA LEU A 41 21.82 2.10 3.44
C LEU A 41 22.05 2.79 4.78
N LYS A 42 21.06 3.53 5.29
CA LYS A 42 21.15 4.16 6.61
C LYS A 42 21.17 3.12 7.73
N SER A 43 20.27 2.14 7.69
CA SER A 43 20.24 1.06 8.69
C SER A 43 21.49 0.20 8.61
N GLY A 44 21.94 -0.16 7.40
CA GLY A 44 23.20 -0.87 7.15
C GLY A 44 24.41 -0.12 7.71
N TYR A 45 24.48 1.20 7.50
CA TYR A 45 25.53 2.04 8.06
C TYR A 45 25.52 2.05 9.60
N LEU A 46 24.35 2.19 10.22
CA LEU A 46 24.21 2.16 11.69
C LEU A 46 24.62 0.81 12.30
N LEU A 47 24.45 -0.28 11.56
CA LEU A 47 24.87 -1.64 11.96
C LEU A 47 26.33 -1.96 11.61
N GLY A 48 27.09 -1.02 11.04
CA GLY A 48 28.49 -1.22 10.64
C GLY A 48 28.67 -2.04 9.35
N GLY A 49 27.62 -2.17 8.54
CA GLY A 49 27.64 -2.87 7.26
C GLY A 49 28.47 -2.15 6.19
N ASN A 50 29.04 -2.92 5.26
CA ASN A 50 29.75 -2.35 4.11
C ASN A 50 28.73 -1.97 3.00
N PRO A 51 28.58 -0.69 2.64
CA PRO A 51 27.56 -0.24 1.69
C PRO A 51 27.74 -0.86 0.30
N ARG A 52 28.98 -1.12 -0.14
CA ARG A 52 29.24 -1.73 -1.45
C ARG A 52 28.70 -3.15 -1.52
N LYS A 53 28.88 -3.94 -0.46
CA LYS A 53 28.37 -5.31 -0.38
C LYS A 53 26.83 -5.30 -0.33
N GLN A 54 26.24 -4.35 0.39
CA GLN A 54 24.79 -4.19 0.47
C GLN A 54 24.17 -3.89 -0.91
N THR A 55 24.74 -2.96 -1.67
CA THR A 55 24.27 -2.65 -3.02
C THR A 55 24.37 -3.85 -3.97
N ILE A 56 25.47 -4.61 -3.90
CA ILE A 56 25.64 -5.82 -4.70
C ILE A 56 24.59 -6.87 -4.32
N SER A 57 24.36 -7.10 -3.03
CA SER A 57 23.31 -8.02 -2.55
C SER A 57 21.91 -7.59 -3.01
N GLN A 58 21.59 -6.29 -2.95
CA GLN A 58 20.30 -5.78 -3.43
C GLN A 58 20.14 -6.00 -4.94
N PHE A 59 21.20 -5.82 -5.73
CA PHE A 59 21.16 -6.08 -7.18
C PHE A 59 20.83 -7.54 -7.50
N PHE A 60 21.50 -8.49 -6.85
CA PHE A 60 21.17 -9.91 -6.99
C PHE A 60 19.78 -10.25 -6.43
N GLY A 61 19.38 -9.61 -5.33
CA GLY A 61 18.06 -9.74 -4.74
C GLY A 61 16.94 -9.34 -5.69
N VAL A 62 17.12 -8.28 -6.48
CA VAL A 62 16.15 -7.87 -7.52
C VAL A 62 16.02 -8.95 -8.60
N ILE A 63 17.12 -9.53 -9.06
CA ILE A 63 17.09 -10.60 -10.08
C ILE A 63 16.34 -11.82 -9.55
N ALA A 64 16.73 -12.32 -8.37
CA ALA A 64 16.09 -13.47 -7.75
C ALA A 64 14.62 -13.20 -7.45
N GLY A 65 14.31 -12.03 -6.89
CA GLY A 65 12.94 -11.60 -6.60
C GLY A 65 12.08 -11.51 -7.85
N THR A 66 12.62 -11.01 -8.96
CA THR A 66 11.90 -10.94 -10.24
C THR A 66 11.60 -12.33 -10.80
N LEU A 67 12.58 -13.24 -10.74
CA LEU A 67 12.42 -14.62 -11.22
C LEU A 67 11.36 -15.40 -10.45
N VAL A 68 11.13 -15.08 -9.17
CA VAL A 68 10.09 -15.74 -8.35
C VAL A 68 8.76 -15.00 -8.43
N SER A 69 8.78 -13.67 -8.29
CA SER A 69 7.57 -12.84 -8.18
C SER A 69 6.77 -12.79 -9.48
N VAL A 70 7.43 -12.68 -10.63
CA VAL A 70 6.73 -12.57 -11.93
C VAL A 70 5.94 -13.85 -12.26
N PRO A 71 6.52 -15.06 -12.20
CA PRO A 71 5.77 -16.29 -12.40
C PRO A 71 4.67 -16.49 -11.35
N ALA A 72 4.95 -16.21 -10.07
CA ALA A 72 3.95 -16.32 -9.00
C ALA A 72 2.75 -15.40 -9.27
N TYR A 73 3.00 -14.14 -9.68
CA TYR A 73 1.94 -13.21 -10.07
C TYR A 73 1.14 -13.71 -11.26
N LEU A 74 1.81 -14.15 -12.34
CA LEU A 74 1.12 -14.65 -13.53
C LEU A 74 0.27 -15.90 -13.25
N PHE A 75 0.70 -16.73 -12.31
CA PHE A 75 -0.02 -17.92 -11.87
C PHE A 75 -1.22 -17.56 -11.00
N VAL A 76 -1.06 -16.67 -10.01
CA VAL A 76 -2.15 -16.19 -9.14
C VAL A 76 -3.23 -15.45 -9.93
N VAL A 77 -2.84 -14.61 -10.90
CA VAL A 77 -3.79 -13.85 -11.74
C VAL A 77 -4.29 -14.70 -12.91
N GLN A 78 -3.70 -15.88 -13.16
CA GLN A 78 -4.00 -16.76 -14.29
C GLN A 78 -4.00 -16.07 -15.67
N ARG A 79 -3.25 -14.96 -15.80
CA ARG A 79 -3.30 -14.06 -16.98
C ARG A 79 -4.70 -13.52 -17.32
N ASP A 80 -5.62 -13.49 -16.37
CA ASP A 80 -6.92 -12.83 -16.50
C ASP A 80 -6.94 -11.55 -15.65
N PRO A 81 -6.67 -10.37 -16.25
CA PRO A 81 -6.71 -9.10 -15.54
C PRO A 81 -8.09 -8.80 -14.94
N GLY A 82 -9.17 -9.39 -15.44
CA GLY A 82 -10.54 -9.19 -14.94
C GLY A 82 -10.76 -9.76 -13.53
N LYS A 83 -9.92 -10.69 -13.09
CA LYS A 83 -9.95 -11.20 -11.70
C LYS A 83 -9.44 -10.18 -10.69
N LEU A 84 -8.62 -9.22 -11.13
CA LEU A 84 -8.11 -8.15 -10.26
C LEU A 84 -9.26 -7.21 -9.90
N GLY A 85 -9.56 -7.16 -8.61
CA GLY A 85 -10.69 -6.43 -8.06
C GLY A 85 -11.94 -7.26 -7.79
N SER A 86 -11.92 -8.56 -8.06
CA SER A 86 -12.96 -9.50 -7.60
C SER A 86 -12.91 -9.73 -6.08
N ALA A 87 -13.91 -10.40 -5.52
CA ALA A 87 -13.92 -10.76 -4.10
C ALA A 87 -12.70 -11.62 -3.69
N SER A 88 -12.23 -12.47 -4.61
CA SER A 88 -11.07 -13.34 -4.40
C SER A 88 -9.74 -12.59 -4.48
N LEU A 89 -9.66 -11.49 -5.25
CA LEU A 89 -8.48 -10.64 -5.39
C LEU A 89 -8.87 -9.16 -5.31
N PRO A 90 -9.16 -8.59 -4.12
CA PRO A 90 -9.79 -7.27 -3.98
C PRO A 90 -9.01 -6.09 -4.57
N ALA A 91 -7.68 -6.24 -4.73
CA ALA A 91 -6.73 -5.29 -5.34
C ALA A 91 -7.08 -3.79 -5.13
N PRO A 92 -7.29 -3.32 -3.88
CA PRO A 92 -7.84 -1.99 -3.61
C PRO A 92 -6.92 -0.86 -4.09
N ALA A 93 -5.60 -1.01 -3.91
CA ALA A 93 -4.62 -0.04 -4.39
C ALA A 93 -4.68 0.09 -5.93
N ALA A 94 -4.75 -1.04 -6.66
CA ALA A 94 -4.82 -1.02 -8.12
C ALA A 94 -6.10 -0.31 -8.61
N LYS A 95 -7.25 -0.55 -7.96
CA LYS A 95 -8.51 0.14 -8.28
C LYS A 95 -8.41 1.65 -8.11
N VAL A 96 -7.77 2.13 -7.04
CA VAL A 96 -7.59 3.57 -6.82
C VAL A 96 -6.73 4.19 -7.93
N TRP A 97 -5.67 3.51 -8.36
CA TRP A 97 -4.80 4.00 -9.43
C TRP A 97 -5.48 4.01 -10.79
N ALA A 98 -6.25 2.98 -11.11
CA ALA A 98 -7.05 2.90 -12.32
C ALA A 98 -8.12 4.00 -12.33
N GLY A 99 -8.83 4.21 -11.21
CA GLY A 99 -9.85 5.26 -11.10
C GLY A 99 -9.29 6.67 -11.29
N VAL A 100 -8.09 6.96 -10.78
CA VAL A 100 -7.42 8.26 -11.02
C VAL A 100 -7.05 8.41 -12.50
N ALA A 101 -6.51 7.37 -13.13
CA ALA A 101 -6.16 7.43 -14.55
C ALA A 101 -7.40 7.62 -15.43
N GLU A 102 -8.51 6.96 -15.09
CA GLU A 102 -9.78 7.07 -15.81
C GLU A 102 -10.44 8.45 -15.63
N LEU A 103 -10.41 9.01 -14.41
CA LEU A 103 -10.81 10.38 -14.11
C LEU A 103 -10.02 11.40 -14.96
N LEU A 104 -8.71 11.23 -15.07
CA LEU A 104 -7.86 12.15 -15.83
C LEU A 104 -8.03 11.98 -17.34
N ALA A 105 -8.39 10.79 -17.81
CA ALA A 105 -8.60 10.51 -19.24
C ALA A 105 -9.99 10.94 -19.73
N LYS A 106 -11.05 10.69 -18.95
CA LYS A 106 -12.45 10.93 -19.33
C LYS A 106 -13.02 12.23 -18.75
N GLY A 107 -12.25 12.92 -17.91
CA GLY A 107 -12.66 14.14 -17.23
C GLY A 107 -13.50 13.89 -15.97
N ILE A 108 -13.75 14.97 -15.23
CA ILE A 108 -14.47 14.95 -13.94
C ILE A 108 -15.94 14.49 -14.10
N ASP A 109 -16.47 14.48 -15.31
CA ASP A 109 -17.84 14.01 -15.59
C ASP A 109 -17.95 12.47 -15.70
N ALA A 110 -16.83 11.76 -15.79
CA ALA A 110 -16.81 10.30 -15.70
C ALA A 110 -16.95 9.77 -14.26
N LEU A 111 -16.98 10.66 -13.26
CA LEU A 111 -17.12 10.28 -11.87
C LEU A 111 -18.57 9.91 -11.54
N PRO A 112 -18.78 8.90 -10.67
CA PRO A 112 -20.11 8.55 -10.18
C PRO A 112 -20.84 9.77 -9.57
N PRO A 113 -22.18 9.80 -9.63
CA PRO A 113 -22.97 10.85 -8.99
C PRO A 113 -22.57 11.01 -7.51
N GLY A 114 -22.34 12.25 -7.07
CA GLY A 114 -21.93 12.57 -5.69
C GLY A 114 -20.42 12.49 -5.41
N ALA A 115 -19.60 11.91 -6.31
CA ALA A 115 -18.16 11.81 -6.08
C ALA A 115 -17.47 13.19 -6.02
N LYS A 116 -17.92 14.17 -6.83
CA LYS A 116 -17.40 15.56 -6.77
C LYS A 116 -17.64 16.19 -5.38
N GLN A 117 -18.84 16.00 -4.82
CA GLN A 117 -19.18 16.49 -3.49
C GLN A 117 -18.36 15.77 -2.41
N ALA A 118 -18.21 14.44 -2.51
CA ALA A 118 -17.39 13.66 -1.59
C ALA A 118 -15.91 14.09 -1.60
N ILE A 119 -15.34 14.41 -2.76
CA ILE A 119 -13.97 14.92 -2.88
C ILE A 119 -13.84 16.27 -2.15
N VAL A 120 -14.77 17.20 -2.37
CA VAL A 120 -14.75 18.52 -1.72
C VAL A 120 -14.91 18.38 -0.21
N ILE A 121 -15.87 17.59 0.24
CA ILE A 121 -16.11 17.34 1.67
C ILE A 121 -14.88 16.68 2.30
N GLY A 122 -14.30 15.66 1.66
CA GLY A 122 -13.10 14.99 2.12
C GLY A 122 -11.88 15.90 2.17
N ALA A 123 -11.70 16.78 1.17
CA ALA A 123 -10.62 17.77 1.16
C ALA A 123 -10.77 18.80 2.28
N VAL A 124 -11.99 19.34 2.47
CA VAL A 124 -12.27 20.30 3.55
C VAL A 124 -12.08 19.65 4.91
N LEU A 125 -12.63 18.45 5.14
CA LEU A 125 -12.44 17.71 6.39
C LEU A 125 -10.97 17.39 6.64
N GLY A 126 -10.23 16.96 5.62
CA GLY A 126 -8.80 16.71 5.72
C GLY A 126 -8.03 17.97 6.14
N ILE A 127 -8.25 19.09 5.47
CA ILE A 127 -7.60 20.37 5.80
C ILE A 127 -7.96 20.82 7.22
N VAL A 128 -9.25 20.78 7.59
CA VAL A 128 -9.72 21.19 8.91
C VAL A 128 -9.11 20.31 10.00
N LEU A 129 -9.10 18.98 9.84
CA LEU A 129 -8.53 18.08 10.82
C LEU A 129 -7.01 18.24 10.94
N THR A 130 -6.29 18.42 9.83
CA THR A 130 -4.85 18.67 9.85
C THR A 130 -4.52 20.01 10.53
N LEU A 131 -5.28 21.06 10.25
CA LEU A 131 -5.10 22.37 10.92
C LEU A 131 -5.45 22.28 12.41
N LEU A 132 -6.49 21.53 12.77
CA LEU A 132 -6.83 21.29 14.18
C LEU A 132 -5.72 20.52 14.88
N GLU A 133 -5.16 19.47 14.27
CA GLU A 133 -4.06 18.71 14.84
C GLU A 133 -2.81 19.60 15.05
N GLU A 134 -2.48 20.45 14.08
CA GLU A 134 -1.32 21.33 14.16
C GLU A 134 -1.51 22.49 15.15
N CYS A 135 -2.69 23.12 15.18
CA CYS A 135 -2.97 24.27 16.04
C CYS A 135 -3.46 23.89 17.45
N ALA A 136 -3.83 22.64 17.70
CA ALA A 136 -4.33 22.21 19.00
C ALA A 136 -3.23 22.18 20.07
N PRO A 137 -3.56 22.53 21.33
CA PRO A 137 -2.67 22.33 22.46
C PRO A 137 -2.25 20.85 22.59
N PRO A 138 -1.04 20.53 23.10
CA PRO A 138 -0.54 19.16 23.22
C PRO A 138 -1.49 18.19 23.95
N LYS A 139 -2.29 18.71 24.88
CA LYS A 139 -3.29 17.93 25.63
C LYS A 139 -4.47 17.47 24.78
N TRP A 140 -4.81 18.20 23.71
CA TRP A 140 -5.97 17.95 22.86
C TRP A 140 -5.59 17.18 21.59
N ARG A 141 -4.32 17.25 21.16
CA ARG A 141 -3.80 16.49 20.01
C ARG A 141 -4.09 14.98 20.08
N MET A 142 -4.04 14.40 21.28
CA MET A 142 -4.36 12.99 21.52
C MET A 142 -5.80 12.59 21.16
N TRP A 143 -6.75 13.55 21.19
CA TRP A 143 -8.17 13.29 20.99
C TRP A 143 -8.63 13.63 19.56
N ILE A 144 -7.77 14.24 18.76
CA ILE A 144 -8.08 14.60 17.37
C ILE A 144 -7.86 13.36 16.51
N PRO A 145 -8.87 12.92 15.74
CA PRO A 145 -8.71 11.78 14.86
C PRO A 145 -7.68 12.09 13.77
N SER A 146 -6.75 11.16 13.54
CA SER A 146 -5.73 11.31 12.52
C SER A 146 -6.37 11.46 11.13
N PRO A 147 -6.10 12.55 10.40
CA PRO A 147 -6.56 12.74 9.03
C PRO A 147 -6.12 11.59 8.11
N THR A 148 -4.86 11.16 8.29
CA THR A 148 -4.27 10.05 7.53
C THR A 148 -4.95 8.73 7.84
N GLY A 149 -5.23 8.45 9.12
CA GLY A 149 -5.94 7.24 9.53
C GLY A 149 -7.34 7.15 8.92
N LEU A 150 -8.09 8.25 8.95
CA LEU A 150 -9.42 8.34 8.33
C LEU A 150 -9.36 8.14 6.81
N GLY A 151 -8.37 8.74 6.15
CA GLY A 151 -8.16 8.56 4.71
C GLY A 151 -7.86 7.11 4.33
N ILE A 152 -7.02 6.42 5.10
CA ILE A 152 -6.70 5.02 4.89
C ILE A 152 -7.93 4.13 5.12
N ALA A 153 -8.71 4.38 6.18
CA ALA A 153 -9.92 3.62 6.49
C ALA A 153 -10.97 3.70 5.37
N GLY A 154 -11.02 4.80 4.60
CA GLY A 154 -11.92 4.93 3.45
C GLY A 154 -11.53 4.12 2.21
N VAL A 155 -10.30 3.59 2.16
CA VAL A 155 -9.77 2.85 0.99
C VAL A 155 -9.65 1.34 1.27
N ILE A 156 -9.49 0.98 2.54
CA ILE A 156 -9.27 -0.40 2.97
C ILE A 156 -10.60 -1.03 3.40
N PRO A 157 -10.84 -2.34 3.13
CA PRO A 157 -12.02 -3.04 3.63
C PRO A 157 -12.21 -2.92 5.15
N ALA A 158 -13.47 -2.90 5.60
CA ALA A 158 -13.81 -2.73 7.01
C ALA A 158 -13.16 -3.80 7.92
N PHE A 159 -13.09 -5.06 7.46
CA PHE A 159 -12.48 -6.14 8.24
C PHE A 159 -10.99 -5.90 8.53
N ASN A 160 -10.24 -5.37 7.55
CA ASN A 160 -8.84 -4.99 7.72
C ASN A 160 -8.71 -3.82 8.71
N SER A 161 -9.60 -2.84 8.63
CA SER A 161 -9.61 -1.73 9.58
C SER A 161 -9.88 -2.19 11.02
N ILE A 162 -10.79 -3.16 11.21
CA ILE A 162 -11.07 -3.77 12.51
C ILE A 162 -9.87 -4.58 12.99
N ALA A 163 -9.24 -5.38 12.13
CA ALA A 163 -8.05 -6.16 12.48
C ALA A 163 -6.89 -5.25 12.91
N MET A 164 -6.65 -4.16 12.17
CA MET A 164 -5.67 -3.13 12.54
C MET A 164 -6.01 -2.48 13.88
N PHE A 165 -7.29 -2.17 14.14
CA PHE A 165 -7.73 -1.62 15.42
C PHE A 165 -7.48 -2.59 16.58
N VAL A 166 -7.83 -3.87 16.44
CA VAL A 166 -7.59 -4.88 17.47
C VAL A 166 -6.08 -5.03 17.72
N GLY A 167 -5.26 -5.10 16.67
CA GLY A 167 -3.81 -5.15 16.80
C GLY A 167 -3.23 -3.92 17.51
N ALA A 168 -3.68 -2.72 17.15
CA ALA A 168 -3.27 -1.47 17.79
C ALA A 168 -3.73 -1.39 19.26
N PHE A 169 -4.93 -1.90 19.57
CA PHE A 169 -5.46 -1.94 20.93
C PHE A 169 -4.65 -2.88 21.83
N ILE A 170 -4.29 -4.07 21.33
CA ILE A 170 -3.39 -4.99 22.02
C ILE A 170 -2.02 -4.33 22.23
N GLY A 171 -1.47 -3.69 21.19
CA GLY A 171 -0.22 -2.95 21.28
C GLY A 171 -0.26 -1.84 22.34
N TRP A 172 -1.38 -1.11 22.44
CA TRP A 172 -1.59 -0.09 23.46
C TRP A 172 -1.64 -0.66 24.88
N LEU A 173 -2.32 -1.79 25.08
CA LEU A 173 -2.33 -2.49 26.38
C LEU A 173 -0.93 -2.94 26.79
N VAL A 174 -0.16 -3.52 25.85
CA VAL A 174 1.22 -3.94 26.09
C VAL A 174 2.12 -2.74 26.38
N ALA A 175 1.95 -1.62 25.67
CA ALA A 175 2.68 -0.38 25.94
C ALA A 175 2.40 0.19 27.34
N ARG A 176 1.16 0.04 27.82
CA ARG A 176 0.77 0.48 29.16
C ARG A 176 1.30 -0.44 30.27
N ALA A 177 1.36 -1.75 30.03
CA ALA A 177 1.85 -2.72 31.00
C ALA A 177 3.39 -2.83 31.04
N TRP A 178 4.03 -2.84 29.86
CA TRP A 178 5.47 -3.06 29.70
C TRP A 178 6.07 -2.12 28.65
N PRO A 179 6.30 -0.83 28.97
CA PRO A 179 6.74 0.18 28.01
C PRO A 179 8.07 -0.16 27.33
N LYS A 180 9.04 -0.72 28.07
CA LYS A 180 10.35 -1.11 27.52
C LYS A 180 10.27 -2.26 26.52
N VAL A 181 9.35 -3.20 26.74
CA VAL A 181 9.13 -4.33 25.82
C VAL A 181 8.36 -3.85 24.59
N ALA A 182 7.37 -2.98 24.80
CA ALA A 182 6.58 -2.40 23.72
C ALA A 182 7.42 -1.65 22.68
N GLU A 183 8.35 -0.81 23.13
CA GLU A 183 9.23 -0.03 22.25
C GLU A 183 10.10 -0.94 21.36
N ALA A 184 10.60 -2.05 21.89
CA ALA A 184 11.46 -2.97 21.15
C ALA A 184 10.68 -3.99 20.30
N SER A 185 9.46 -4.38 20.70
CA SER A 185 8.81 -5.58 20.17
C SER A 185 7.54 -5.32 19.37
N ILE A 186 6.84 -4.18 19.54
CA ILE A 186 5.59 -3.93 18.79
C ILE A 186 5.85 -3.91 17.29
N VAL A 187 6.82 -3.11 16.84
CA VAL A 187 7.08 -2.95 15.40
C VAL A 187 7.55 -4.27 14.76
N PRO A 188 8.53 -5.01 15.30
CA PRO A 188 8.96 -6.29 14.73
C PRO A 188 7.88 -7.37 14.74
N ILE A 189 7.07 -7.47 15.80
CA ILE A 189 6.00 -8.46 15.88
C ILE A 189 4.90 -8.14 14.88
N SER A 190 4.46 -6.87 14.82
CA SER A 190 3.43 -6.44 13.89
C SER A 190 3.87 -6.62 12.43
N SER A 191 5.10 -6.24 12.08
CA SER A 191 5.62 -6.43 10.71
C SER A 191 5.77 -7.92 10.37
N GLY A 192 6.22 -8.75 11.33
CA GLY A 192 6.31 -10.20 11.17
C GLY A 192 4.95 -10.86 10.94
N LEU A 193 3.90 -10.45 11.66
CA LEU A 193 2.54 -10.95 11.46
C LEU A 193 1.98 -10.56 10.08
N ILE A 194 2.16 -9.30 9.66
CA ILE A 194 1.72 -8.82 8.34
C ILE A 194 2.44 -9.59 7.21
N ALA A 195 3.76 -9.77 7.34
CA ALA A 195 4.55 -10.53 6.38
C ALA A 195 4.15 -12.01 6.36
N GLY A 196 3.93 -12.61 7.54
CA GLY A 196 3.51 -14.00 7.69
C GLY A 196 2.15 -14.27 7.07
N GLU A 197 1.15 -13.44 7.36
CA GLU A 197 -0.19 -13.52 6.73
C GLU A 197 -0.08 -13.44 5.20
N SER A 198 0.70 -12.49 4.70
CA SER A 198 0.89 -12.29 3.26
C SER A 198 1.53 -13.52 2.59
N LEU A 199 2.59 -14.07 3.20
CA LEU A 199 3.29 -15.26 2.69
C LEU A 199 2.39 -16.50 2.72
N VAL A 200 1.65 -16.72 3.82
CA VAL A 200 0.70 -17.83 3.94
C VAL A 200 -0.43 -17.68 2.93
N GLY A 201 -0.96 -16.47 2.74
CA GLY A 201 -2.00 -16.19 1.75
C GLY A 201 -1.55 -16.55 0.33
N VAL A 202 -0.34 -16.16 -0.06
CA VAL A 202 0.24 -16.56 -1.36
C VAL A 202 0.42 -18.07 -1.42
N GLY A 203 0.95 -18.70 -0.37
CA GLY A 203 1.14 -20.16 -0.31
C GLY A 203 -0.16 -20.92 -0.49
N ILE A 204 -1.23 -20.52 0.20
CA ILE A 204 -2.56 -21.10 0.09
C ILE A 204 -3.09 -21.00 -1.34
N ILE A 205 -2.99 -19.82 -1.97
CA ILE A 205 -3.43 -19.63 -3.37
C ILE A 205 -2.64 -20.56 -4.29
N LEU A 206 -1.31 -20.62 -4.16
CA LEU A 206 -0.49 -21.51 -4.98
C LEU A 206 -0.85 -22.98 -4.80
N THR A 207 -1.06 -23.44 -3.56
CA THR A 207 -1.45 -24.82 -3.27
C THR A 207 -2.81 -25.16 -3.88
N PHE A 208 -3.80 -24.28 -3.72
CA PHE A 208 -5.12 -24.48 -4.26
C PHE A 208 -5.13 -24.53 -5.78
N GLU A 209 -4.41 -23.63 -6.44
CA GLU A 209 -4.26 -23.63 -7.89
C GLU A 209 -3.56 -24.91 -8.39
N ILE A 210 -2.53 -25.40 -7.68
CA ILE A 210 -1.90 -26.69 -8.00
C ILE A 210 -2.89 -27.85 -7.84
N LEU A 211 -3.70 -27.86 -6.78
CA LEU A 211 -4.71 -28.90 -6.55
C LEU A 211 -5.81 -28.91 -7.61
N ILE A 212 -6.23 -27.73 -8.08
CA ILE A 212 -7.19 -27.58 -9.19
C ILE A 212 -6.60 -28.13 -10.49
N ILE A 213 -5.35 -27.80 -10.81
CA ILE A 213 -4.65 -28.32 -12.00
C ILE A 213 -4.50 -29.85 -11.93
N LEU A 214 -4.27 -30.41 -10.75
CA LEU A 214 -4.16 -31.84 -10.52
C LEU A 214 -5.52 -32.57 -10.49
N GLY A 215 -6.65 -31.85 -10.61
CA GLY A 215 -8.00 -32.42 -10.56
C GLY A 215 -8.38 -32.97 -9.18
N LEU A 216 -7.65 -32.59 -8.13
CA LEU A 216 -7.87 -33.02 -6.75
C LEU A 216 -8.84 -32.09 -6.01
N TRP A 217 -9.22 -30.96 -6.63
CA TRP A 217 -10.12 -29.98 -6.04
C TRP A 217 -10.91 -29.23 -7.13
N THR A 218 -12.19 -28.90 -6.85
CA THR A 218 -13.11 -28.20 -7.78
C THR A 218 -13.53 -26.86 -7.24
#